data_AF-A0A936GVB9-F1
#
_entry.id   AF-A0A936GVB9-F1
#
_cell.length_a   1.000
_cell.length_b   1.000
_cell.length_c   1.000
_cell.angle_alpha   90.00
_cell.angle_beta   90.00
_cell.angle_gamma   90.00
#
_symmetry.space_group_name_H-M   'P 1'
#
loop_
_entity.id
_entity.type
_entity.pdbx_description
1 polymer ?
#
loop_
_entity_poly.entity_id
_entity_poly.type
_entity_poly.pdbx_seq_one_letter_code
_entity_poly.pdbx_strand_id
1 'polypeptide(L)'
;MTIKETLKKAPANITKAASTLQNNVRECEEISRGQFSAFVDDGKESYDVGIQLDESGLKLDHYNCDCSDKNTLCAHVVAVLTFMNRGEKSAATSTTLKKLRKKKLSPTEELLDTIDNIQLRTWILEELNLNKELNLKFFNHFSSPTGKISAEEINNQGAACIQAVIGKKKYIEPVQLKALFEVWQKYLDTQMPTILNEIGTEQGMLMVDAIFGFYGLIESKVKKSSSRIGTQFNKFVEKLSAYLQTCEAEKVFSFLQQFTLHLKQNGKGLNIVLSLIYKTAPVLTKDAHASLLKLYLNNVSKNDLTEPELMQLLLYVIQHDLFTELHSDLPYTLFYNEYNILFLNQLQLLGETDKVISFCEKSIKGNYHEVYSIPYYQILVNLYQQRSMPNEAMIYRKKIFAYSPSYLLYQEIYNDLTTNSQKESFRKEVLGRGIRRDSADYAMVLDLKFGLWAETEDWGKILDKLVDYISLLKAEPYLKYLFLFDDGLLLKKLLIEIHSSYSYRDNFDDILEFLKRFITKYYTKDQVSQMDKRNFTSYSSRNIIKMILNEFD
;
A
#
# COMPACT_ATOMS: atom_id res chain seq x y z
N MET A 1 -47.79 -22.90 28.18
CA MET A 1 -47.88 -22.87 29.67
C MET A 1 -46.49 -23.10 30.24
N THR A 2 -46.14 -22.58 31.41
CA THR A 2 -44.82 -22.89 31.99
C THR A 2 -44.77 -24.35 32.48
N ILE A 3 -43.58 -24.95 32.59
CA ILE A 3 -43.41 -26.31 33.12
C ILE A 3 -44.09 -26.46 34.50
N LYS A 4 -43.96 -25.45 35.38
CA LYS A 4 -44.60 -25.44 36.71
C LYS A 4 -46.12 -25.41 36.65
N GLU A 5 -46.71 -24.69 35.70
CA GLU A 5 -48.17 -24.66 35.50
C GLU A 5 -48.68 -25.99 34.96
N THR A 6 -47.95 -26.61 34.03
CA THR A 6 -48.29 -27.93 33.48
C THR A 6 -48.25 -29.01 34.56
N LEU A 7 -47.22 -29.00 35.42
CA LEU A 7 -47.11 -29.92 36.56
C LEU A 7 -48.25 -29.74 37.58
N LYS A 8 -48.72 -28.51 37.83
CA LYS A 8 -49.86 -28.26 38.74
C LYS A 8 -51.20 -28.78 38.19
N LYS A 9 -51.32 -28.90 36.87
CA LYS A 9 -52.53 -29.40 36.20
C LYS A 9 -52.53 -30.92 36.00
N ALA A 10 -51.45 -31.61 36.35
CA ALA A 10 -51.37 -33.06 36.24
C ALA A 10 -52.33 -33.75 37.23
N PRO A 11 -53.18 -34.69 36.77
CA PRO A 11 -54.06 -35.48 37.62
C PRO A 11 -53.29 -36.20 38.75
N ALA A 12 -53.90 -36.32 39.94
CA ALA A 12 -53.22 -36.85 41.13
C ALA A 12 -52.71 -38.30 40.94
N ASN A 13 -53.41 -39.13 40.17
CA ASN A 13 -53.00 -40.48 39.80
C ASN A 13 -51.74 -40.48 38.93
N ILE A 14 -51.64 -39.55 37.97
CA ILE A 14 -50.49 -39.41 37.07
C ILE A 14 -49.28 -38.86 37.82
N THR A 15 -49.48 -37.86 38.68
CA THR A 15 -48.41 -37.31 39.52
C THR A 15 -47.83 -38.36 40.47
N LYS A 16 -48.66 -39.26 41.01
CA LYS A 16 -48.21 -40.37 41.85
C LYS A 16 -47.40 -41.39 41.05
N ALA A 17 -47.86 -41.77 39.85
CA ALA A 17 -47.11 -42.66 38.96
C ALA A 17 -45.76 -42.04 38.53
N ALA A 18 -45.77 -40.79 38.08
CA ALA A 18 -44.57 -40.05 37.67
C ALA A 18 -43.52 -39.92 38.79
N SER A 19 -43.95 -39.83 40.06
CA SER A 19 -43.04 -39.76 41.21
C SER A 19 -42.17 -41.02 41.38
N THR A 20 -42.62 -42.17 40.87
CA THR A 20 -41.84 -43.43 40.87
C THR A 20 -40.88 -43.53 39.69
N LEU A 21 -41.15 -42.79 38.60
CA LEU A 21 -40.39 -42.83 37.34
C LEU A 21 -39.37 -41.69 37.20
N GLN A 22 -39.52 -40.60 37.96
CA GLN A 22 -38.67 -39.41 37.89
C GLN A 22 -37.16 -39.67 38.10
N ASN A 23 -36.79 -40.75 38.79
CA ASN A 23 -35.39 -41.12 39.02
C ASN A 23 -34.86 -42.09 37.93
N ASN A 24 -35.74 -42.55 37.04
CA ASN A 24 -35.46 -43.44 35.91
C ASN A 24 -35.41 -42.67 34.58
N VAL A 25 -35.44 -41.34 34.64
CA VAL A 25 -35.22 -40.49 33.46
C VAL A 25 -33.72 -40.46 33.14
N ARG A 26 -33.36 -40.88 31.93
CA ARG A 26 -31.97 -40.92 31.43
C ARG A 26 -31.84 -40.11 30.14
N GLU A 27 -30.61 -39.68 29.87
CA GLU A 27 -30.23 -39.01 28.60
C GLU A 27 -31.16 -37.85 28.20
N CYS A 28 -31.61 -37.07 29.19
CA CYS A 28 -32.38 -35.87 28.93
C CYS A 28 -31.46 -34.79 28.35
N GLU A 29 -31.51 -34.62 27.02
CA GLU A 29 -30.61 -33.77 26.26
C GLU A 29 -31.38 -32.82 25.33
N GLU A 30 -30.79 -31.65 25.04
CA GLU A 30 -31.31 -30.69 24.08
C GLU A 30 -30.75 -31.02 22.69
N ILE A 31 -31.60 -31.50 21.78
CA ILE A 31 -31.21 -31.91 20.43
C ILE A 31 -31.12 -30.70 19.49
N SER A 32 -32.03 -29.73 19.67
CA SER A 32 -32.03 -28.46 18.95
C SER A 32 -32.60 -27.37 19.87
N ARG A 33 -32.45 -26.08 19.53
CA ARG A 33 -32.83 -24.98 20.43
C ARG A 33 -34.29 -25.11 20.88
N GLY A 34 -34.50 -25.34 22.19
CA GLY A 34 -35.81 -25.53 22.80
C GLY A 34 -36.40 -26.94 22.67
N GLN A 35 -35.74 -27.88 22.00
CA GLN A 35 -36.19 -29.25 21.80
C GLN A 35 -35.36 -30.23 22.62
N PHE A 36 -36.03 -30.96 23.52
CA PHE A 36 -35.43 -31.96 24.40
C PHE A 36 -35.96 -33.35 24.06
N SER A 37 -35.10 -34.36 24.21
CA SER A 37 -35.48 -35.78 24.22
C SER A 37 -34.92 -36.43 25.48
N ALA A 38 -35.63 -37.41 26.02
CA ALA A 38 -35.23 -38.18 27.18
C ALA A 38 -35.82 -39.59 27.10
N PHE A 39 -35.14 -40.55 27.74
CA PHE A 39 -35.67 -41.90 27.94
C PHE A 39 -36.18 -42.08 29.36
N VAL A 40 -37.34 -42.72 29.53
CA VAL A 40 -37.90 -43.05 30.85
C VAL A 40 -38.06 -44.56 30.99
N ASP A 41 -37.28 -45.18 31.87
CA ASP A 41 -37.40 -46.61 32.15
C ASP A 41 -38.57 -46.89 33.10
N ASP A 42 -39.53 -47.70 32.63
CA ASP A 42 -40.72 -48.13 33.37
C ASP A 42 -40.77 -49.67 33.36
N GLY A 43 -40.14 -50.26 34.37
CA GLY A 43 -39.99 -51.71 34.48
C GLY A 43 -39.00 -52.28 33.47
N LYS A 44 -39.48 -53.05 32.49
CA LYS A 44 -38.66 -53.68 31.43
C LYS A 44 -38.71 -52.90 30.10
N GLU A 45 -39.53 -51.86 30.03
CA GLU A 45 -39.73 -51.04 28.84
C GLU A 45 -39.11 -49.65 29.07
N SER A 46 -38.69 -49.02 27.97
CA SER A 46 -38.13 -47.67 27.96
C SER A 46 -38.90 -46.87 26.94
N TYR A 47 -39.34 -45.67 27.34
CA TYR A 47 -40.18 -44.78 26.54
C TYR A 47 -39.41 -43.52 26.14
N ASP A 48 -39.47 -43.13 24.86
CA ASP A 48 -38.93 -41.86 24.35
C ASP A 48 -39.92 -40.73 24.64
N VAL A 49 -39.43 -39.66 25.24
CA VAL A 49 -40.19 -38.48 25.61
C VAL A 49 -39.54 -37.24 25.01
N GLY A 50 -40.24 -36.60 24.08
CA GLY A 50 -39.86 -35.31 23.51
C GLY A 50 -40.57 -34.15 24.19
N ILE A 51 -39.84 -33.09 24.49
CA ILE A 51 -40.35 -31.83 25.07
C ILE A 51 -39.91 -30.65 24.19
N GLN A 52 -40.86 -29.85 23.72
CA GLN A 52 -40.60 -28.62 22.96
C GLN A 52 -40.98 -27.40 23.80
N LEU A 53 -40.03 -26.49 23.97
CA LEU A 53 -40.21 -25.16 24.55
C LEU A 53 -40.26 -24.09 23.45
N ASP A 54 -40.86 -22.95 23.79
CA ASP A 54 -40.85 -21.75 22.95
C ASP A 54 -39.44 -21.16 22.77
N GLU A 55 -39.27 -20.21 21.83
CA GLU A 55 -37.96 -19.59 21.52
C GLU A 55 -37.27 -18.92 22.72
N SER A 56 -38.06 -18.58 23.75
CA SER A 56 -37.63 -18.00 25.01
C SER A 56 -37.21 -19.04 26.07
N GLY A 57 -37.52 -20.32 25.86
CA GLY A 57 -37.24 -21.43 26.78
C GLY A 57 -38.09 -21.42 28.05
N LEU A 58 -39.20 -20.68 28.07
CA LEU A 58 -40.01 -20.45 29.27
C LEU A 58 -41.37 -21.16 29.22
N LYS A 59 -41.93 -21.38 28.04
CA LYS A 59 -43.24 -22.00 27.85
C LYS A 59 -43.09 -23.35 27.15
N LEU A 60 -43.77 -24.36 27.69
CA LEU A 60 -44.01 -25.64 27.03
C LEU A 60 -44.96 -25.40 25.85
N ASP A 61 -44.47 -25.72 24.66
CA ASP A 61 -45.18 -25.61 23.39
C ASP A 61 -45.78 -26.97 23.01
N HIS A 62 -44.96 -28.03 23.00
CA HIS A 62 -45.38 -29.38 22.67
C HIS A 62 -44.68 -30.43 23.54
N TYR A 63 -45.30 -31.60 23.67
CA TYR A 63 -44.68 -32.79 24.25
C TYR A 63 -45.22 -34.04 23.56
N ASN A 64 -44.40 -35.08 23.49
CA ASN A 64 -44.80 -36.38 23.01
C ASN A 64 -44.19 -37.50 23.86
N CYS A 65 -44.82 -38.67 23.81
CA CYS A 65 -44.31 -39.89 24.40
C CYS A 65 -44.81 -41.06 23.56
N ASP A 66 -43.97 -42.08 23.37
CA ASP A 66 -44.28 -43.29 22.61
C ASP A 66 -45.09 -44.34 23.41
N CYS A 67 -45.45 -44.06 24.67
CA CYS A 67 -46.35 -44.88 25.47
C CYS A 67 -47.77 -44.99 24.85
N SER A 68 -48.57 -45.93 25.36
CA SER A 68 -49.92 -46.20 24.86
C SER A 68 -50.90 -45.03 25.03
N ASP A 69 -50.62 -44.10 25.96
CA ASP A 69 -51.44 -42.93 26.29
C ASP A 69 -51.09 -41.71 25.41
N LYS A 70 -51.26 -41.87 24.09
CA LYS A 70 -50.73 -40.96 23.06
C LYS A 70 -51.28 -39.51 23.05
N ASN A 71 -52.35 -39.21 23.79
CA ASN A 71 -53.05 -37.90 23.71
C ASN A 71 -53.33 -37.24 25.07
N THR A 72 -52.73 -37.73 26.15
CA THR A 72 -52.88 -37.12 27.48
C THR A 72 -51.51 -37.01 28.14
N LEU A 73 -51.36 -36.03 29.04
CA LEU A 73 -50.16 -35.84 29.85
C LEU A 73 -49.87 -37.13 30.65
N CYS A 74 -49.03 -38.02 30.12
CA CYS A 74 -48.76 -39.33 30.71
C CYS A 74 -47.73 -39.24 31.86
N ALA A 75 -47.58 -40.34 32.61
CA ALA A 75 -46.66 -40.38 33.73
C ALA A 75 -45.19 -40.14 33.31
N HIS A 76 -44.79 -40.58 32.09
CA HIS A 76 -43.45 -40.39 31.55
C HIS A 76 -43.16 -38.92 31.21
N VAL A 77 -44.10 -38.22 30.56
CA VAL A 77 -43.99 -36.78 30.29
C VAL A 77 -43.91 -35.99 31.59
N VAL A 78 -44.75 -36.32 32.57
CA VAL A 78 -44.70 -35.65 33.90
C VAL A 78 -43.39 -35.95 34.61
N ALA A 79 -42.84 -37.16 34.48
CA ALA A 79 -41.54 -37.52 35.04
C ALA A 79 -40.40 -36.69 34.43
N VAL A 80 -40.38 -36.51 33.10
CA VAL A 80 -39.38 -35.66 32.41
C VAL A 80 -39.56 -34.19 32.75
N LEU A 81 -40.78 -33.66 32.75
CA LEU A 81 -41.05 -32.28 33.18
C LEU A 81 -40.67 -32.04 34.64
N THR A 82 -40.87 -33.03 35.51
CA THR A 82 -40.46 -32.97 36.92
C THR A 82 -38.94 -33.03 37.05
N PHE A 83 -38.27 -33.87 36.25
CA PHE A 83 -36.83 -33.97 36.16
C PHE A 83 -36.21 -32.64 35.70
N MET A 84 -36.75 -32.02 34.65
CA MET A 84 -36.33 -30.70 34.16
C MET A 84 -36.60 -29.58 35.18
N ASN A 85 -37.70 -29.65 35.95
CA ASN A 85 -38.06 -28.63 36.94
C ASN A 85 -37.28 -28.77 38.27
N ARG A 86 -36.58 -29.90 38.50
CA ARG A 86 -35.96 -30.21 39.79
C ARG A 86 -34.65 -29.49 40.09
N GLY A 87 -33.84 -29.15 39.08
CA GLY A 87 -32.60 -28.38 39.24
C GLY A 87 -31.65 -28.83 40.38
N GLU A 88 -30.51 -29.43 40.03
CA GLU A 88 -29.35 -29.67 40.92
C GLU A 88 -29.49 -30.66 42.12
N LYS A 89 -30.57 -31.45 42.26
CA LYS A 89 -30.66 -32.50 43.31
C LYS A 89 -30.92 -33.93 42.80
N SER A 90 -30.44 -34.28 41.61
CA SER A 90 -30.43 -35.68 41.14
C SER A 90 -29.01 -36.13 40.89
N ALA A 91 -28.61 -37.25 41.48
CA ALA A 91 -27.30 -37.89 41.31
C ALA A 91 -27.11 -38.54 39.93
N ALA A 92 -27.74 -38.00 38.89
CA ALA A 92 -27.58 -38.44 37.51
C ALA A 92 -26.56 -37.53 36.82
N THR A 93 -25.42 -38.12 36.46
CA THR A 93 -24.34 -37.53 35.67
C THR A 93 -24.83 -37.20 34.26
N SER A 94 -25.41 -36.01 34.08
CA SER A 94 -25.50 -35.35 32.77
C SER A 94 -24.73 -34.04 32.83
N THR A 95 -23.63 -33.98 32.10
CA THR A 95 -22.73 -32.83 31.97
C THR A 95 -23.35 -31.65 31.20
N THR A 96 -24.53 -31.83 30.60
CA THR A 96 -25.16 -30.89 29.67
C THR A 96 -26.28 -30.05 30.30
N LEU A 97 -26.88 -30.46 31.42
CA LEU A 97 -27.88 -29.66 32.16
C LEU A 97 -27.32 -28.35 32.77
N LYS A 98 -25.99 -28.22 32.88
CA LYS A 98 -25.33 -26.96 33.30
C LYS A 98 -25.42 -25.84 32.24
N LYS A 99 -25.85 -26.13 31.01
CA LYS A 99 -25.96 -25.14 29.91
C LYS A 99 -27.34 -24.48 29.76
N LEU A 100 -28.36 -24.92 30.50
CA LEU A 100 -29.65 -24.22 30.65
C LEU A 100 -29.57 -23.02 31.62
N ARG A 101 -28.39 -22.39 31.74
CA ARG A 101 -28.29 -21.10 32.41
C ARG A 101 -29.09 -20.11 31.57
N LYS A 102 -30.27 -19.73 32.09
CA LYS A 102 -30.91 -18.45 31.79
C LYS A 102 -29.79 -17.44 31.59
N LYS A 103 -29.69 -16.87 30.38
CA LYS A 103 -28.93 -15.64 30.18
C LYS A 103 -29.37 -14.72 31.30
N LYS A 104 -28.48 -14.41 32.24
CA LYS A 104 -28.81 -13.49 33.34
C LYS A 104 -29.05 -12.17 32.64
N LEU A 105 -30.32 -11.85 32.41
CA LEU A 105 -30.73 -10.63 31.76
C LEU A 105 -30.09 -9.51 32.57
N SER A 106 -29.42 -8.61 31.89
CA SER A 106 -28.95 -7.38 32.50
C SER A 106 -30.15 -6.66 33.14
N PRO A 107 -29.95 -5.81 34.16
CA PRO A 107 -31.04 -5.03 34.75
C PRO A 107 -31.85 -4.26 33.69
N THR A 108 -31.22 -3.86 32.58
CA THR A 108 -31.88 -3.23 31.44
C THR A 108 -32.72 -4.19 30.62
N GLU A 109 -32.25 -5.42 30.37
CA GLU A 109 -33.03 -6.44 29.66
C GLU A 109 -34.26 -6.87 30.49
N GLU A 110 -34.14 -7.02 31.82
CA GLU A 110 -35.29 -7.30 32.71
C GLU A 110 -36.31 -6.15 32.71
N LEU A 111 -35.82 -4.90 32.64
CA LEU A 111 -36.68 -3.73 32.56
C LEU A 111 -37.44 -3.68 31.21
N LEU A 112 -36.77 -4.00 30.10
CA LEU A 112 -37.38 -4.06 28.78
C LEU A 112 -38.46 -5.14 28.66
N ASP A 113 -38.31 -6.26 29.37
CA ASP A 113 -39.30 -7.35 29.42
C ASP A 113 -40.51 -7.05 30.31
N THR A 114 -40.40 -6.08 31.22
CA THR A 114 -41.46 -5.74 32.20
C THR A 114 -42.22 -4.46 31.85
N ILE A 115 -41.64 -3.56 31.05
CA ILE A 115 -42.29 -2.35 30.57
C ILE A 115 -43.37 -2.70 29.54
N ASP A 116 -44.50 -2.00 29.63
CA ASP A 116 -45.58 -2.11 28.65
C ASP A 116 -45.13 -1.65 27.24
N ASN A 117 -45.53 -2.38 26.20
CA ASN A 117 -45.11 -2.10 24.82
C ASN A 117 -45.53 -0.72 24.32
N ILE A 118 -46.68 -0.19 24.77
CA ILE A 118 -47.13 1.15 24.38
C ILE A 118 -46.27 2.19 25.08
N GLN A 119 -46.00 2.02 26.37
CA GLN A 119 -45.09 2.90 27.12
C GLN A 119 -43.68 2.92 26.52
N LEU A 120 -43.13 1.75 26.18
CA LEU A 120 -41.82 1.64 25.55
C LEU A 120 -41.77 2.35 24.19
N ARG A 121 -42.79 2.14 23.34
CA ARG A 121 -42.88 2.82 22.03
C ARG A 121 -42.98 4.34 22.18
N THR A 122 -43.76 4.83 23.14
CA THR A 122 -43.89 6.26 23.41
C THR A 122 -42.55 6.85 23.88
N TRP A 123 -41.87 6.20 24.83
CA TRP A 123 -40.56 6.65 25.31
C TRP A 123 -39.51 6.63 24.20
N ILE A 124 -39.48 5.56 23.37
CA ILE A 124 -38.60 5.49 22.21
C ILE A 124 -38.89 6.67 21.27
N LEU A 125 -40.16 6.94 20.93
CA LEU A 125 -40.52 8.07 20.06
C LEU A 125 -40.07 9.42 20.64
N GLU A 126 -40.22 9.63 21.94
CA GLU A 126 -39.75 10.83 22.64
C GLU A 126 -38.21 10.97 22.54
N GLU A 127 -37.46 9.92 22.85
CA GLU A 127 -36.00 9.91 22.74
C GLU A 127 -35.51 10.10 21.30
N LEU A 128 -36.16 9.47 20.32
CA LEU A 128 -35.85 9.68 18.90
C LEU A 128 -36.16 11.12 18.45
N ASN A 129 -37.19 11.77 19.00
CA ASN A 129 -37.48 13.17 18.69
C ASN A 129 -36.46 14.13 19.30
N LEU A 130 -35.93 13.81 20.48
CA LEU A 130 -34.91 14.60 21.17
C LEU A 130 -33.51 14.41 20.57
N ASN A 131 -33.16 13.20 20.17
CA ASN A 131 -31.84 12.84 19.65
C ASN A 131 -31.89 12.47 18.17
N LYS A 132 -31.63 13.47 17.31
CA LYS A 132 -31.63 13.30 15.84
C LYS A 132 -30.64 12.25 15.34
N GLU A 133 -29.49 12.09 16.01
CA GLU A 133 -28.51 11.07 15.65
C GLU A 133 -29.07 9.66 15.95
N LEU A 134 -29.67 9.48 17.13
CA LEU A 134 -30.30 8.22 17.51
C LEU A 134 -31.48 7.90 16.60
N ASN A 135 -32.29 8.90 16.25
CA ASN A 135 -33.37 8.79 15.28
C ASN A 135 -32.89 8.24 13.93
N LEU A 136 -31.86 8.87 13.38
CA LEU A 136 -31.32 8.46 12.09
C LEU A 136 -30.68 7.06 12.16
N LYS A 137 -30.00 6.73 13.27
CA LYS A 137 -29.49 5.37 13.52
C LYS A 137 -30.61 4.34 13.59
N PHE A 138 -31.71 4.67 14.27
CA PHE A 138 -32.88 3.81 14.41
C PHE A 138 -33.56 3.60 13.05
N PHE A 139 -33.83 4.67 12.32
CA PHE A 139 -34.41 4.61 10.98
C PHE A 139 -33.52 3.78 10.04
N ASN A 140 -32.22 4.07 9.93
CA ASN A 140 -31.32 3.31 9.05
C ASN A 140 -31.22 1.81 9.40
N HIS A 141 -31.52 1.43 10.64
CA HIS A 141 -31.44 0.04 11.08
C HIS A 141 -32.75 -0.73 10.86
N PHE A 142 -33.91 -0.09 11.07
CA PHE A 142 -35.22 -0.74 11.04
C PHE A 142 -36.04 -0.45 9.79
N SER A 143 -35.66 0.55 8.99
CA SER A 143 -36.29 0.81 7.70
C SER A 143 -35.95 -0.32 6.73
N SER A 144 -36.96 -1.07 6.31
CA SER A 144 -36.84 -1.89 5.10
C SER A 144 -36.52 -0.97 3.91
N PRO A 145 -35.66 -1.39 2.96
CA PRO A 145 -35.42 -0.63 1.74
C PRO A 145 -36.70 -0.60 0.90
N THR A 146 -37.60 0.33 1.21
CA THR A 146 -38.84 0.56 0.47
C THR A 146 -38.60 1.65 -0.56
N GLY A 147 -37.88 1.30 -1.62
CA GLY A 147 -37.63 2.18 -2.75
C GLY A 147 -36.45 1.73 -3.62
N LYS A 148 -36.50 2.03 -4.92
CA LYS A 148 -35.30 2.02 -5.77
C LYS A 148 -34.39 3.13 -5.24
N ILE A 149 -33.22 2.78 -4.73
CA ILE A 149 -32.20 3.76 -4.35
C ILE A 149 -31.82 4.60 -5.58
N SER A 150 -31.44 5.86 -5.35
CA SER A 150 -30.95 6.76 -6.40
C SER A 150 -29.78 7.60 -5.90
N ALA A 151 -29.05 8.24 -6.82
CA ALA A 151 -28.01 9.20 -6.46
C ALA A 151 -28.55 10.37 -5.62
N GLU A 152 -29.77 10.83 -5.91
CA GLU A 152 -30.46 11.87 -5.14
C GLU A 152 -30.74 11.41 -3.70
N GLU A 153 -31.21 10.17 -3.53
CA GLU A 153 -31.45 9.59 -2.20
C GLU A 153 -30.15 9.48 -1.38
N ILE A 154 -29.05 9.05 -2.01
CA ILE A 154 -27.73 8.98 -1.37
C ILE A 154 -27.27 10.38 -0.93
N ASN A 155 -27.46 11.40 -1.77
CA ASN A 155 -27.13 12.79 -1.43
C ASN A 155 -27.98 13.33 -0.28
N ASN A 156 -29.30 13.08 -0.31
CA ASN A 156 -30.24 13.48 0.74
C ASN A 156 -29.89 12.83 2.07
N GLN A 157 -29.57 11.54 2.05
CA GLN A 157 -29.14 10.81 3.22
C GLN A 157 -27.79 11.31 3.75
N GLY A 158 -26.84 11.64 2.87
CA GLY A 158 -25.57 12.25 3.26
C GLY A 158 -25.78 13.60 3.97
N ALA A 159 -26.67 14.44 3.43
CA ALA A 159 -27.06 15.71 4.06
C ALA A 159 -27.75 15.49 5.42
N ALA A 160 -28.63 14.51 5.54
CA ALA A 160 -29.28 14.13 6.80
C ALA A 160 -28.26 13.65 7.85
N CYS A 161 -27.28 12.84 7.45
CA CYS A 161 -26.19 12.38 8.33
C CYS A 161 -25.38 13.56 8.89
N ILE A 162 -24.98 14.50 8.02
CA ILE A 162 -24.27 15.71 8.44
C ILE A 162 -25.16 16.54 9.38
N GLN A 163 -26.41 16.78 9.03
CA GLN A 163 -27.33 17.57 9.84
C GLN A 163 -27.61 16.95 11.22
N ALA A 164 -27.67 15.61 11.31
CA ALA A 164 -27.92 14.89 12.56
C ALA A 164 -26.73 14.96 13.53
N VAL A 165 -25.49 14.82 13.04
CA VAL A 165 -24.28 14.76 13.89
C VAL A 165 -23.65 16.14 14.11
N ILE A 166 -23.70 17.00 13.09
CA ILE A 166 -23.01 18.30 13.08
C ILE A 166 -23.97 19.45 13.39
N GLY A 167 -25.27 19.28 13.12
CA GLY A 167 -26.27 20.32 13.28
C GLY A 167 -26.10 21.44 12.25
N LYS A 168 -26.31 22.69 12.68
CA LYS A 168 -26.20 23.89 11.82
C LYS A 168 -24.78 24.45 11.73
N LYS A 169 -23.75 23.75 12.24
CA LYS A 169 -22.38 24.25 12.28
C LYS A 169 -21.78 24.27 10.86
N LYS A 170 -21.00 25.32 10.57
CA LYS A 170 -20.31 25.48 9.28
C LYS A 170 -19.20 24.44 9.07
N TYR A 171 -18.48 24.08 10.14
CA TYR A 171 -17.33 23.18 10.08
C TYR A 171 -17.55 21.93 10.93
N ILE A 172 -16.93 20.83 10.50
CA ILE A 172 -16.88 19.55 11.20
C ILE A 172 -15.63 19.52 12.07
N GLU A 173 -15.81 19.33 13.38
CA GLU A 173 -14.69 19.12 14.30
C GLU A 173 -14.21 17.66 14.23
N PRO A 174 -12.90 17.38 14.30
CA PRO A 174 -12.36 16.02 14.13
C PRO A 174 -12.96 14.95 15.06
N VAL A 175 -13.40 15.35 16.26
CA VAL A 175 -14.07 14.47 17.23
C VAL A 175 -15.43 13.96 16.71
N GLN A 176 -16.12 14.73 15.87
CA GLN A 176 -17.43 14.38 15.32
C GLN A 176 -17.34 13.41 14.12
N LEU A 177 -16.17 13.31 13.48
CA LEU A 177 -15.97 12.45 12.31
C LEU A 177 -16.24 10.97 12.62
N LYS A 178 -15.97 10.51 13.85
CA LYS A 178 -16.23 9.11 14.23
C LYS A 178 -17.73 8.81 14.16
N ALA A 179 -18.55 9.61 14.85
CA ALA A 179 -20.00 9.45 14.87
C ALA A 179 -20.60 9.62 13.47
N LEU A 180 -20.13 10.60 12.69
CA LEU A 180 -20.58 10.83 11.32
C LEU A 180 -20.34 9.59 10.43
N PHE A 181 -19.14 9.03 10.47
CA PHE A 181 -18.82 7.83 9.68
C PHE A 181 -19.52 6.57 10.20
N GLU A 182 -19.81 6.45 11.49
CA GLU A 182 -20.63 5.34 12.02
C GLU A 182 -22.06 5.37 11.47
N VAL A 183 -22.69 6.55 11.40
CA VAL A 183 -24.05 6.69 10.84
C VAL A 183 -24.04 6.45 9.34
N TRP A 184 -23.09 7.06 8.63
CA TRP A 184 -22.95 6.92 7.18
C TRP A 184 -22.65 5.48 6.76
N GLN A 185 -21.72 4.81 7.44
CA GLN A 185 -21.33 3.45 7.09
C GLN A 185 -22.48 2.46 7.27
N LYS A 186 -23.33 2.63 8.30
CA LYS A 186 -24.53 1.80 8.46
C LYS A 186 -25.48 1.93 7.28
N TYR A 187 -25.72 3.14 6.80
CA TYR A 187 -26.54 3.35 5.61
C TYR A 187 -25.90 2.69 4.38
N LEU A 188 -24.61 2.94 4.16
CA LEU A 188 -23.89 2.34 3.03
C LEU A 188 -23.92 0.82 3.08
N ASP A 189 -23.69 0.20 4.23
CA ASP A 189 -23.68 -1.26 4.36
C ASP A 189 -25.05 -1.88 4.03
N THR A 190 -26.15 -1.22 4.42
CA THR A 190 -27.51 -1.66 4.05
C THR A 190 -27.77 -1.54 2.55
N GLN A 191 -27.29 -0.47 1.92
CA GLN A 191 -27.60 -0.17 0.51
C GLN A 191 -26.58 -0.72 -0.50
N MET A 192 -25.40 -1.13 -0.04
CA MET A 192 -24.30 -1.55 -0.90
C MET A 192 -24.69 -2.65 -1.91
N PRO A 193 -25.42 -3.72 -1.53
CA PRO A 193 -25.80 -4.75 -2.49
C PRO A 193 -26.61 -4.19 -3.67
N THR A 194 -27.55 -3.28 -3.40
CA THR A 194 -28.37 -2.63 -4.44
C THR A 194 -27.53 -1.72 -5.32
N ILE A 195 -26.64 -0.91 -4.73
CA ILE A 195 -25.74 -0.01 -5.48
C ILE A 195 -24.81 -0.82 -6.39
N LEU A 196 -24.24 -1.91 -5.88
CA LEU A 196 -23.33 -2.78 -6.64
C LEU A 196 -24.05 -3.53 -7.76
N ASN A 197 -25.31 -3.93 -7.58
CA ASN A 197 -26.11 -4.56 -8.63
C ASN A 197 -26.34 -3.62 -9.84
N GLU A 198 -26.44 -2.31 -9.60
CA GLU A 198 -26.62 -1.28 -10.62
C GLU A 198 -25.32 -0.87 -11.34
N ILE A 199 -24.16 -1.41 -10.94
CA ILE A 199 -22.88 -1.15 -11.64
C ILE A 199 -23.01 -1.54 -13.12
N GLY A 200 -22.45 -0.71 -14.01
CA GLY A 200 -22.56 -0.88 -15.46
C GLY A 200 -23.77 -0.16 -16.08
N THR A 201 -24.66 0.41 -15.26
CA THR A 201 -25.69 1.37 -15.70
C THR A 201 -25.27 2.80 -15.36
N GLU A 202 -25.86 3.78 -16.06
CA GLU A 202 -25.70 5.20 -15.73
C GLU A 202 -26.11 5.49 -14.28
N GLN A 203 -27.17 4.82 -13.81
CA GLN A 203 -27.67 5.00 -12.46
C GLN A 203 -26.68 4.52 -11.39
N GLY A 204 -26.05 3.36 -11.59
CA GLY A 204 -25.00 2.86 -10.69
C GLY A 204 -23.78 3.79 -10.65
N MET A 205 -23.38 4.34 -11.80
CA MET A 205 -22.33 5.35 -11.88
C MET A 205 -22.67 6.60 -11.07
N LEU A 206 -23.88 7.14 -11.22
CA LEU A 206 -24.35 8.32 -10.48
C LEU A 206 -24.40 8.07 -8.96
N MET A 207 -24.77 6.86 -8.54
CA MET A 207 -24.76 6.47 -7.12
C MET A 207 -23.34 6.46 -6.54
N VAL A 208 -22.37 5.89 -7.26
CA VAL A 208 -20.97 5.89 -6.83
C VAL A 208 -20.43 7.32 -6.75
N ASP A 209 -20.75 8.17 -7.72
CA ASP A 209 -20.36 9.58 -7.71
C ASP A 209 -20.98 10.34 -6.52
N ALA A 210 -22.23 10.05 -6.15
CA ALA A 210 -22.87 10.64 -4.97
C ALA A 210 -22.14 10.26 -3.67
N ILE A 211 -21.67 9.01 -3.55
CA ILE A 211 -20.86 8.57 -2.40
C ILE A 211 -19.52 9.30 -2.35
N PHE A 212 -18.85 9.45 -3.50
CA PHE A 212 -17.61 10.24 -3.58
C PHE A 212 -17.86 11.73 -3.24
N GLY A 213 -18.96 12.28 -3.74
CA GLY A 213 -19.42 13.63 -3.41
C GLY A 213 -19.60 13.85 -1.91
N PHE A 214 -20.13 12.87 -1.19
CA PHE A 214 -20.24 12.92 0.26
C PHE A 214 -18.87 13.04 0.95
N TYR A 215 -17.87 12.23 0.55
CA TYR A 215 -16.53 12.32 1.12
C TYR A 215 -15.84 13.66 0.80
N GLY A 216 -15.96 14.16 -0.44
CA GLY A 216 -15.44 15.47 -0.81
C GLY A 216 -16.13 16.63 -0.06
N LEU A 217 -17.43 16.50 0.20
CA LEU A 217 -18.18 17.46 1.02
C LEU A 217 -17.69 17.47 2.47
N ILE A 218 -17.40 16.30 3.06
CA ILE A 218 -16.83 16.22 4.42
C ILE A 218 -15.45 16.86 4.43
N GLU A 219 -14.59 16.53 3.47
CA GLU A 219 -13.23 17.05 3.38
C GLU A 219 -13.21 18.59 3.32
N SER A 220 -14.06 19.19 2.50
CA SER A 220 -14.19 20.66 2.42
C SER A 220 -14.75 21.33 3.67
N LYS A 221 -15.52 20.60 4.50
CA LYS A 221 -16.14 21.12 5.74
C LYS A 221 -15.32 20.85 7.00
N VAL A 222 -14.32 19.98 6.94
CA VAL A 222 -13.50 19.65 8.10
C VAL A 222 -12.50 20.77 8.38
N LYS A 223 -12.46 21.22 9.64
CA LYS A 223 -11.65 22.39 10.05
C LYS A 223 -10.14 22.16 9.96
N LYS A 224 -9.69 20.91 10.10
CA LYS A 224 -8.27 20.49 10.07
C LYS A 224 -8.17 19.15 9.37
N SER A 225 -7.16 18.95 8.53
CA SER A 225 -6.94 17.68 7.82
C SER A 225 -7.04 16.47 8.75
N SER A 226 -7.65 15.39 8.27
CA SER A 226 -7.84 14.17 9.04
C SER A 226 -7.67 12.95 8.15
N SER A 227 -6.72 12.09 8.52
CA SER A 227 -6.49 10.79 7.86
C SER A 227 -7.71 9.85 7.94
N ARG A 228 -8.65 10.12 8.86
CA ARG A 228 -9.87 9.32 9.02
C ARG A 228 -10.77 9.40 7.79
N ILE A 229 -10.81 10.55 7.10
CA ILE A 229 -11.60 10.72 5.88
C ILE A 229 -11.02 9.82 4.78
N GLY A 230 -9.71 9.96 4.51
CA GLY A 230 -9.00 9.11 3.54
C GLY A 230 -9.11 7.62 3.87
N THR A 231 -9.04 7.24 5.15
CA THR A 231 -9.21 5.84 5.58
C THR A 231 -10.59 5.28 5.22
N GLN A 232 -11.67 6.04 5.47
CA GLN A 232 -13.04 5.58 5.16
C GLN A 232 -13.33 5.62 3.66
N PHE A 233 -12.85 6.65 2.97
CA PHE A 233 -12.89 6.73 1.51
C PHE A 233 -12.21 5.50 0.89
N ASN A 234 -10.98 5.20 1.30
CA ASN A 234 -10.24 4.03 0.80
C ASN A 234 -10.98 2.72 1.07
N LYS A 235 -11.61 2.54 2.25
CA LYS A 235 -12.42 1.35 2.52
C LYS A 235 -13.58 1.18 1.54
N PHE A 236 -14.25 2.27 1.16
CA PHE A 236 -15.29 2.22 0.13
C PHE A 236 -14.70 1.86 -1.23
N VAL A 237 -13.58 2.47 -1.62
CA VAL A 237 -12.88 2.17 -2.87
C VAL A 237 -12.42 0.70 -2.92
N GLU A 238 -11.93 0.13 -1.83
CA GLU A 238 -11.59 -1.30 -1.75
C GLU A 238 -12.82 -2.18 -1.96
N LYS A 239 -13.95 -1.88 -1.29
CA LYS A 239 -15.20 -2.63 -1.48
C LYS A 239 -15.69 -2.57 -2.93
N LEU A 240 -15.67 -1.38 -3.54
CA LEU A 240 -16.06 -1.20 -4.94
C LEU A 240 -15.12 -1.97 -5.88
N SER A 241 -13.81 -1.85 -5.69
CA SER A 241 -12.81 -2.55 -6.51
C SER A 241 -12.93 -4.06 -6.41
N ALA A 242 -13.11 -4.58 -5.18
CA ALA A 242 -13.31 -6.01 -4.95
C ALA A 242 -14.57 -6.53 -5.66
N TYR A 243 -15.67 -5.76 -5.64
CA TYR A 243 -16.87 -6.13 -6.40
C TYR A 243 -16.66 -6.08 -7.91
N LEU A 244 -16.00 -5.03 -8.43
CA LEU A 244 -15.68 -4.92 -9.85
C LEU A 244 -14.82 -6.10 -10.31
N GLN A 245 -13.91 -6.61 -9.47
CA GLN A 245 -13.13 -7.81 -9.76
C GLN A 245 -13.96 -9.11 -9.85
N THR A 246 -15.23 -9.09 -9.42
CA THR A 246 -16.16 -10.23 -9.59
C THR A 246 -17.07 -10.09 -10.80
N CYS A 247 -17.08 -8.92 -11.44
CA CYS A 247 -17.91 -8.65 -12.62
C CYS A 247 -17.24 -9.15 -13.90
N GLU A 248 -18.04 -9.30 -14.96
CA GLU A 248 -17.52 -9.55 -16.31
C GLU A 248 -16.75 -8.32 -16.83
N ALA A 249 -15.71 -8.58 -17.65
CA ALA A 249 -14.81 -7.55 -18.18
C ALA A 249 -15.55 -6.40 -18.89
N GLU A 250 -16.58 -6.72 -19.70
CA GLU A 250 -17.38 -5.72 -20.43
C GLU A 250 -18.14 -4.79 -19.49
N LYS A 251 -18.68 -5.33 -18.39
CA LYS A 251 -19.40 -4.58 -17.37
C LYS A 251 -18.46 -3.61 -16.64
N VAL A 252 -17.27 -4.07 -16.27
CA VAL A 252 -16.23 -3.23 -15.65
C VAL A 252 -15.77 -2.13 -16.62
N PHE A 253 -15.52 -2.49 -17.88
CA PHE A 253 -15.11 -1.56 -18.91
C PHE A 253 -16.15 -0.45 -19.12
N SER A 254 -17.41 -0.82 -19.33
CA SER A 254 -18.52 0.12 -19.52
C SER A 254 -18.67 1.08 -18.33
N PHE A 255 -18.61 0.54 -17.10
CA PHE A 255 -18.67 1.37 -15.89
C PHE A 255 -17.52 2.38 -15.83
N LEU A 256 -16.27 1.95 -15.98
CA LEU A 256 -15.10 2.84 -15.88
C LEU A 256 -15.06 3.86 -17.02
N GLN A 257 -15.47 3.47 -18.22
CA GLN A 257 -15.58 4.39 -19.36
C GLN A 257 -16.59 5.51 -19.08
N GLN A 258 -17.82 5.15 -18.72
CA GLN A 258 -18.88 6.13 -18.39
C GLN A 258 -18.46 7.02 -17.22
N PHE A 259 -17.87 6.42 -16.18
CA PHE A 259 -17.45 7.14 -15.00
C PHE A 259 -16.34 8.16 -15.30
N THR A 260 -15.37 7.80 -16.15
CA THR A 260 -14.32 8.73 -16.60
C THR A 260 -14.92 9.96 -17.29
N LEU A 261 -15.86 9.74 -18.21
CA LEU A 261 -16.51 10.80 -18.97
C LEU A 261 -17.37 11.69 -18.06
N HIS A 262 -18.14 11.08 -17.15
CA HIS A 262 -18.97 11.80 -16.18
C HIS A 262 -18.13 12.70 -15.27
N LEU A 263 -17.04 12.18 -14.69
CA LEU A 263 -16.17 12.98 -13.83
C LEU A 263 -15.53 14.13 -14.61
N LYS A 264 -15.09 13.88 -15.86
CA LYS A 264 -14.54 14.92 -16.73
C LYS A 264 -15.55 16.03 -17.02
N GLN A 265 -16.77 15.67 -17.42
CA GLN A 265 -17.84 16.63 -17.74
C GLN A 265 -18.19 17.52 -16.55
N ASN A 266 -18.08 16.98 -15.33
CA ASN A 266 -18.34 17.69 -14.09
C ASN A 266 -17.11 18.38 -13.49
N GLY A 267 -15.98 18.42 -14.20
CA GLY A 267 -14.74 19.07 -13.74
C GLY A 267 -14.12 18.42 -12.49
N LYS A 268 -14.38 17.13 -12.26
CA LYS A 268 -13.86 16.37 -11.11
C LYS A 268 -12.52 15.72 -11.46
N GLY A 269 -11.66 15.54 -10.45
CA GLY A 269 -10.37 14.87 -10.59
C GLY A 269 -10.50 13.40 -10.97
N LEU A 270 -9.62 12.93 -11.86
CA LEU A 270 -9.67 11.57 -12.42
C LEU A 270 -8.77 10.55 -11.71
N ASN A 271 -8.03 10.95 -10.67
CA ASN A 271 -7.08 10.07 -9.96
C ASN A 271 -7.74 8.81 -9.40
N ILE A 272 -9.01 8.92 -8.99
CA ILE A 272 -9.75 7.75 -8.49
C ILE A 272 -10.06 6.74 -9.59
N VAL A 273 -10.31 7.20 -10.82
CA VAL A 273 -10.53 6.33 -11.98
C VAL A 273 -9.27 5.54 -12.26
N LEU A 274 -8.10 6.21 -12.27
CA LEU A 274 -6.82 5.53 -12.50
C LEU A 274 -6.58 4.45 -11.45
N SER A 275 -6.85 4.74 -10.18
CA SER A 275 -6.75 3.75 -9.10
C SER A 275 -7.70 2.56 -9.31
N LEU A 276 -8.94 2.80 -9.74
CA LEU A 276 -9.88 1.73 -10.05
C LEU A 276 -9.42 0.89 -11.24
N ILE A 277 -8.93 1.52 -12.33
CA ILE A 277 -8.37 0.81 -13.49
C ILE A 277 -7.24 -0.13 -13.05
N TYR A 278 -6.31 0.36 -12.23
CA TYR A 278 -5.20 -0.47 -11.74
C TYR A 278 -5.67 -1.67 -10.92
N LYS A 279 -6.67 -1.45 -10.04
CA LYS A 279 -7.19 -2.51 -9.20
C LYS A 279 -8.03 -3.53 -9.96
N THR A 280 -8.68 -3.14 -11.05
CA THR A 280 -9.52 -4.05 -11.84
C THR A 280 -8.80 -4.66 -13.05
N ALA A 281 -7.54 -4.29 -13.27
CA ALA A 281 -6.71 -4.83 -14.35
C ALA A 281 -6.70 -6.37 -14.47
N PRO A 282 -6.69 -7.17 -13.39
CA PRO A 282 -6.71 -8.64 -13.50
C PRO A 282 -7.96 -9.22 -14.19
N VAL A 283 -9.05 -8.47 -14.27
CA VAL A 283 -10.32 -8.90 -14.87
C VAL A 283 -10.51 -8.36 -16.29
N LEU A 284 -9.77 -7.31 -16.64
CA LEU A 284 -9.85 -6.70 -17.95
C LEU A 284 -9.01 -7.49 -18.97
N THR A 285 -9.46 -7.52 -20.22
CA THR A 285 -8.59 -7.92 -21.33
C THR A 285 -7.50 -6.86 -21.54
N LYS A 286 -6.38 -7.24 -22.17
CA LYS A 286 -5.28 -6.31 -22.48
C LYS A 286 -5.78 -5.08 -23.25
N ASP A 287 -6.60 -5.29 -24.27
CA ASP A 287 -7.17 -4.23 -25.11
C ASP A 287 -8.12 -3.31 -24.35
N ALA A 288 -8.98 -3.88 -23.48
CA ALA A 288 -9.89 -3.10 -22.65
C ALA A 288 -9.12 -2.25 -21.63
N HIS A 289 -8.08 -2.82 -21.03
CA HIS A 289 -7.21 -2.13 -20.08
C HIS A 289 -6.44 -0.98 -20.75
N ALA A 290 -5.82 -1.22 -21.91
CA ALA A 290 -5.17 -0.18 -22.70
C ALA A 290 -6.18 0.92 -23.09
N SER A 291 -7.36 0.55 -23.56
CA SER A 291 -8.40 1.52 -23.95
C SER A 291 -8.85 2.41 -22.80
N LEU A 292 -8.97 1.89 -21.57
CA LEU A 292 -9.29 2.69 -20.39
C LEU A 292 -8.16 3.64 -19.98
N LEU A 293 -6.90 3.18 -20.01
CA LEU A 293 -5.76 4.05 -19.72
C LEU A 293 -5.61 5.15 -20.77
N LYS A 294 -5.83 4.82 -22.04
CA LYS A 294 -5.90 5.79 -23.14
C LYS A 294 -7.01 6.82 -22.92
N LEU A 295 -8.20 6.37 -22.51
CA LEU A 295 -9.30 7.27 -22.20
C LEU A 295 -8.93 8.20 -21.04
N TYR A 296 -8.33 7.69 -19.98
CA TYR A 296 -7.85 8.49 -18.85
C TYR A 296 -6.83 9.55 -19.31
N LEU A 297 -5.79 9.14 -20.04
CA LEU A 297 -4.72 10.02 -20.56
C LEU A 297 -5.26 11.14 -21.46
N ASN A 298 -6.29 10.87 -22.25
CA ASN A 298 -6.91 11.86 -23.12
C ASN A 298 -7.83 12.85 -22.38
N ASN A 299 -8.26 12.53 -21.14
CA ASN A 299 -9.17 13.37 -20.36
C ASN A 299 -8.50 14.10 -19.19
N VAL A 300 -7.37 13.59 -18.70
CA VAL A 300 -6.55 14.27 -17.69
C VAL A 300 -5.82 15.45 -18.32
N SER A 301 -5.76 16.58 -17.60
CA SER A 301 -4.98 17.72 -18.05
C SER A 301 -3.49 17.37 -17.97
N LYS A 302 -2.77 17.54 -19.08
CA LYS A 302 -1.32 17.25 -19.14
C LYS A 302 -0.51 18.14 -18.20
N ASN A 303 -1.03 19.30 -17.81
CA ASN A 303 -0.40 20.20 -16.85
C ASN A 303 -0.63 19.78 -15.39
N ASP A 304 -1.56 18.86 -15.15
CA ASP A 304 -1.94 18.43 -13.80
C ASP A 304 -1.11 17.23 -13.33
N LEU A 305 -0.44 16.52 -14.25
CA LEU A 305 0.39 15.37 -13.93
C LEU A 305 1.83 15.79 -13.61
N THR A 306 2.25 15.48 -12.38
CA THR A 306 3.63 15.66 -11.93
C THR A 306 4.55 14.56 -12.50
N GLU A 307 5.86 14.81 -12.52
CA GLU A 307 6.84 13.80 -12.95
C GLU A 307 6.71 12.47 -12.18
N PRO A 308 6.55 12.45 -10.84
CA PRO A 308 6.35 11.19 -10.11
C PRO A 308 5.08 10.43 -10.52
N GLU A 309 3.98 11.12 -10.80
CA GLU A 309 2.72 10.49 -11.23
C GLU A 309 2.87 9.87 -12.63
N LEU A 310 3.50 10.60 -13.56
CA LEU A 310 3.81 10.07 -14.89
C LEU A 310 4.80 8.92 -14.84
N MET A 311 5.81 8.98 -13.98
CA MET A 311 6.76 7.89 -13.77
C MET A 311 6.05 6.64 -13.28
N GLN A 312 5.17 6.75 -12.27
CA GLN A 312 4.40 5.60 -11.79
C GLN A 312 3.49 5.01 -12.86
N LEU A 313 2.83 5.86 -13.65
CA LEU A 313 2.00 5.41 -14.78
C LEU A 313 2.85 4.71 -15.86
N LEU A 314 4.01 5.26 -16.22
CA LEU A 314 4.90 4.64 -17.21
C LEU A 314 5.43 3.29 -16.75
N LEU A 315 5.89 3.20 -15.49
CA LEU A 315 6.34 1.94 -14.91
C LEU A 315 5.23 0.90 -14.91
N TYR A 316 4.01 1.30 -14.56
CA TYR A 316 2.84 0.42 -14.63
C TYR A 316 2.55 -0.04 -16.07
N VAL A 317 2.55 0.88 -17.04
CA VAL A 317 2.35 0.56 -18.47
C VAL A 317 3.39 -0.42 -18.99
N ILE A 318 4.66 -0.26 -18.62
CA ILE A 318 5.75 -1.18 -18.98
C ILE A 318 5.55 -2.55 -18.31
N GLN A 319 5.27 -2.56 -17.01
CA GLN A 319 5.09 -3.80 -16.23
C GLN A 319 3.93 -4.66 -16.75
N HIS A 320 2.91 -4.03 -17.32
CA HIS A 320 1.72 -4.69 -17.86
C HIS A 320 1.78 -4.89 -19.39
N ASP A 321 2.94 -4.67 -20.03
CA ASP A 321 3.15 -4.81 -21.48
C ASP A 321 2.18 -3.95 -22.33
N LEU A 322 1.78 -2.79 -21.84
CA LEU A 322 0.81 -1.90 -22.52
C LEU A 322 1.49 -0.77 -23.31
N PHE A 323 2.82 -0.74 -23.35
CA PHE A 323 3.57 0.39 -23.90
C PHE A 323 3.37 0.53 -25.41
N THR A 324 3.36 -0.58 -26.14
CA THR A 324 3.14 -0.61 -27.60
C THR A 324 1.80 0.02 -27.98
N GLU A 325 0.77 -0.16 -27.16
CA GLU A 325 -0.57 0.36 -27.39
C GLU A 325 -0.74 1.82 -26.93
N LEU A 326 0.07 2.27 -25.95
CA LEU A 326 -0.14 3.55 -25.23
C LEU A 326 0.94 4.61 -25.45
N HIS A 327 2.10 4.28 -26.03
CA HIS A 327 3.22 5.22 -26.13
C HIS A 327 2.87 6.54 -26.84
N SER A 328 1.89 6.54 -27.74
CA SER A 328 1.45 7.75 -28.46
C SER A 328 0.54 8.66 -27.63
N ASP A 329 -0.11 8.13 -26.60
CA ASP A 329 -1.02 8.88 -25.71
C ASP A 329 -0.28 9.41 -24.46
N LEU A 330 0.84 8.77 -24.07
CA LEU A 330 1.70 9.21 -22.98
C LEU A 330 2.34 10.58 -23.30
N PRO A 331 2.27 11.55 -22.37
CA PRO A 331 2.79 12.89 -22.62
C PRO A 331 4.33 12.91 -22.61
N TYR A 332 4.92 13.74 -23.46
CA TYR A 332 6.34 14.08 -23.39
C TYR A 332 6.51 15.51 -22.86
N THR A 333 6.96 15.64 -21.62
CA THR A 333 6.99 16.91 -20.88
C THR A 333 8.41 17.38 -20.66
N LEU A 334 8.74 18.61 -21.03
CA LEU A 334 10.08 19.16 -20.82
C LEU A 334 10.44 19.17 -19.33
N PHE A 335 11.73 18.99 -19.03
CA PHE A 335 12.31 18.98 -17.68
C PHE A 335 11.95 17.79 -16.79
N TYR A 336 11.05 16.90 -17.22
CA TYR A 336 10.77 15.64 -16.52
C TYR A 336 11.80 14.59 -16.95
N ASN A 337 13.06 14.82 -16.57
CA ASN A 337 14.22 14.11 -17.11
C ASN A 337 14.18 12.61 -16.80
N GLU A 338 13.83 12.20 -15.59
CA GLU A 338 13.83 10.78 -15.22
C GLU A 338 12.76 10.04 -16.03
N TYR A 339 11.55 10.62 -16.09
CA TYR A 339 10.45 10.06 -16.88
C TYR A 339 10.79 10.01 -18.37
N ASN A 340 11.30 11.11 -18.94
CA ASN A 340 11.61 11.20 -20.37
C ASN A 340 12.68 10.19 -20.77
N ILE A 341 13.72 10.01 -19.97
CA ILE A 341 14.78 9.04 -20.30
C ILE A 341 14.22 7.62 -20.32
N LEU A 342 13.42 7.23 -19.33
CA LEU A 342 12.77 5.91 -19.34
C LEU A 342 11.84 5.76 -20.56
N PHE A 343 11.03 6.78 -20.85
CA PHE A 343 10.12 6.79 -22.00
C PHE A 343 10.85 6.64 -23.34
N LEU A 344 11.97 7.36 -23.52
CA LEU A 344 12.80 7.29 -24.72
C LEU A 344 13.45 5.92 -24.88
N ASN A 345 13.92 5.31 -23.80
CA ASN A 345 14.47 3.96 -23.84
C ASN A 345 13.41 2.94 -24.30
N GLN A 346 12.17 3.05 -23.83
CA GLN A 346 11.09 2.17 -24.28
C GLN A 346 10.72 2.41 -25.75
N LEU A 347 10.68 3.66 -26.23
CA LEU A 347 10.51 3.96 -27.65
C LEU A 347 11.62 3.36 -28.51
N GLN A 348 12.87 3.40 -28.04
CA GLN A 348 13.99 2.79 -28.75
C GLN A 348 13.82 1.26 -28.89
N LEU A 349 13.32 0.58 -27.85
CA LEU A 349 13.01 -0.85 -27.91
C LEU A 349 11.94 -1.20 -28.95
N LEU A 350 11.01 -0.28 -29.22
CA LEU A 350 10.01 -0.41 -30.29
C LEU A 350 10.55 -0.05 -31.69
N GLY A 351 11.80 0.39 -31.79
CA GLY A 351 12.39 0.83 -33.06
C GLY A 351 11.95 2.23 -33.52
N GLU A 352 11.29 3.01 -32.66
CA GLU A 352 10.78 4.37 -32.93
C GLU A 352 11.90 5.43 -32.95
N THR A 353 12.98 5.14 -33.67
CA THR A 353 14.25 5.85 -33.57
C THR A 353 14.14 7.32 -33.95
N ASP A 354 13.40 7.66 -35.01
CA ASP A 354 13.26 9.05 -35.44
C ASP A 354 12.47 9.89 -34.41
N LYS A 355 11.49 9.29 -33.72
CA LYS A 355 10.78 9.93 -32.62
C LYS A 355 11.71 10.16 -31.43
N VAL A 356 12.54 9.17 -31.09
CA VAL A 356 13.54 9.31 -30.01
C VAL A 356 14.50 10.47 -30.31
N ILE A 357 15.05 10.54 -31.53
CA ILE A 357 15.93 11.64 -31.95
C ILE A 357 15.22 12.99 -31.80
N SER A 358 14.00 13.12 -32.34
CA SER A 358 13.22 14.36 -32.27
C SER A 358 12.95 14.81 -30.84
N PHE A 359 12.64 13.88 -29.94
CA PHE A 359 12.40 14.18 -28.53
C PHE A 359 13.68 14.54 -27.78
N CYS A 360 14.80 13.86 -28.04
CA CYS A 360 16.11 14.26 -27.52
C CYS A 360 16.45 15.70 -27.94
N GLU A 361 16.33 16.03 -29.23
CA GLU A 361 16.58 17.39 -29.73
C GLU A 361 15.67 18.43 -29.09
N LYS A 362 14.39 18.09 -28.90
CA LYS A 362 13.42 18.94 -28.19
C LYS A 362 13.86 19.21 -26.75
N SER A 363 14.31 18.18 -26.02
CA SER A 363 14.82 18.35 -24.65
C SER A 363 16.10 19.16 -24.60
N ILE A 364 17.05 18.88 -25.49
CA ILE A 364 18.32 19.62 -25.59
C ILE A 364 18.05 21.11 -25.80
N LYS A 365 17.14 21.46 -26.71
CA LYS A 365 16.76 22.85 -26.99
C LYS A 365 16.03 23.51 -25.82
N GLY A 366 15.29 22.74 -25.03
CA GLY A 366 14.54 23.24 -23.87
C GLY A 366 15.40 23.47 -22.62
N ASN A 367 16.51 22.74 -22.48
CA ASN A 367 17.38 22.81 -21.31
C ASN A 367 18.10 24.16 -21.19
N TYR A 368 18.05 24.75 -19.99
CA TYR A 368 18.72 26.02 -19.70
C TYR A 368 20.24 25.86 -19.56
N HIS A 369 20.70 24.73 -19.02
CA HIS A 369 22.12 24.40 -18.90
C HIS A 369 22.44 23.13 -19.68
N GLU A 370 23.54 23.18 -20.43
CA GLU A 370 24.02 22.10 -21.30
C GLU A 370 24.31 20.79 -20.53
N VAL A 371 24.63 20.87 -19.23
CA VAL A 371 24.83 19.70 -18.37
C VAL A 371 23.57 18.82 -18.29
N TYR A 372 22.38 19.41 -18.33
CA TYR A 372 21.11 18.67 -18.34
C TYR A 372 20.85 17.95 -19.66
N SER A 373 21.59 18.30 -20.71
CA SER A 373 21.50 17.67 -22.03
C SER A 373 22.35 16.40 -22.14
N ILE A 374 23.25 16.14 -21.18
CA ILE A 374 24.15 14.98 -21.20
C ILE A 374 23.41 13.63 -21.36
N PRO A 375 22.34 13.33 -20.60
CA PRO A 375 21.61 12.05 -20.77
C PRO A 375 21.03 11.88 -22.18
N TYR A 376 20.54 12.96 -22.78
CA TYR A 376 20.00 12.94 -24.14
C TYR A 376 21.11 12.80 -25.19
N TYR A 377 22.28 13.37 -24.96
CA TYR A 377 23.46 13.15 -25.81
C TYR A 377 23.89 11.68 -25.80
N GLN A 378 23.87 11.02 -24.65
CA GLN A 378 24.21 9.59 -24.56
C GLN A 378 23.25 8.73 -25.39
N ILE A 379 21.94 9.00 -25.34
CA ILE A 379 20.96 8.33 -26.18
C ILE A 379 21.26 8.56 -27.67
N LEU A 380 21.51 9.80 -28.08
CA LEU A 380 21.84 10.13 -29.47
C LEU A 380 23.12 9.46 -29.96
N VAL A 381 24.19 9.44 -29.14
CA VAL A 381 25.45 8.73 -29.48
C VAL A 381 25.16 7.26 -29.79
N ASN A 382 24.45 6.57 -28.89
CA ASN A 382 24.12 5.15 -29.07
C ASN A 382 23.30 4.91 -30.35
N LEU A 383 22.30 5.76 -30.63
CA LEU A 383 21.47 5.66 -31.82
C LEU A 383 22.25 5.88 -33.12
N TYR A 384 23.09 6.92 -33.17
CA TYR A 384 23.89 7.19 -34.36
C TYR A 384 24.94 6.10 -34.60
N GLN A 385 25.51 5.53 -33.55
CA GLN A 385 26.40 4.36 -33.69
C GLN A 385 25.66 3.14 -34.26
N GLN A 386 24.47 2.82 -33.74
CA GLN A 386 23.62 1.74 -34.27
C GLN A 386 23.27 1.95 -35.74
N ARG A 387 23.11 3.21 -36.17
CA ARG A 387 22.86 3.60 -37.58
C ARG A 387 24.11 3.70 -38.45
N SER A 388 25.29 3.35 -37.95
CA SER A 388 26.56 3.52 -38.67
C SER A 388 26.80 4.97 -39.12
N MET A 389 26.43 5.93 -38.27
CA MET A 389 26.60 7.39 -38.44
C MET A 389 27.64 7.92 -37.42
N PRO A 390 28.93 7.53 -37.54
CA PRO A 390 29.93 7.83 -36.52
C PRO A 390 30.27 9.32 -36.42
N ASN A 391 30.11 10.09 -37.50
CA ASN A 391 30.39 11.52 -37.50
C ASN A 391 29.38 12.29 -36.63
N GLU A 392 28.12 11.89 -36.69
CA GLU A 392 27.03 12.45 -35.89
C GLU A 392 27.19 12.04 -34.42
N ALA A 393 27.51 10.78 -34.15
CA ALA A 393 27.85 10.32 -32.80
C ALA A 393 29.02 11.11 -32.20
N MET A 394 30.07 11.38 -32.99
CA MET A 394 31.24 12.15 -32.57
C MET A 394 30.89 13.57 -32.11
N ILE A 395 29.94 14.25 -32.77
CA ILE A 395 29.50 15.60 -32.36
C ILE A 395 28.99 15.57 -30.92
N TYR A 396 28.12 14.61 -30.60
CA TYR A 396 27.52 14.50 -29.27
C TYR A 396 28.51 13.98 -28.22
N ARG A 397 29.43 13.07 -28.57
CA ARG A 397 30.53 12.67 -27.68
C ARG A 397 31.39 13.85 -27.26
N LYS A 398 31.76 14.73 -28.19
CA LYS A 398 32.51 15.95 -27.87
C LYS A 398 31.74 16.89 -26.95
N LYS A 399 30.42 17.01 -27.13
CA LYS A 399 29.56 17.77 -26.22
C LYS A 399 29.56 17.16 -24.81
N ILE A 400 29.40 15.84 -24.69
CA ILE A 400 29.49 15.15 -23.38
C ILE A 400 30.86 15.42 -22.75
N PHE A 401 31.94 15.25 -23.51
CA PHE A 401 33.32 15.43 -23.02
C PHE A 401 33.59 16.86 -22.53
N ALA A 402 32.95 17.87 -23.12
CA ALA A 402 33.11 19.25 -22.69
C ALA A 402 32.69 19.46 -21.22
N TYR A 403 31.61 18.81 -20.78
CA TYR A 403 30.98 19.01 -19.47
C TYR A 403 31.17 17.85 -18.49
N SER A 404 31.45 16.65 -18.99
CA SER A 404 31.69 15.44 -18.20
C SER A 404 32.88 14.65 -18.77
N PRO A 405 34.10 15.20 -18.71
CA PRO A 405 35.29 14.54 -19.24
C PRO A 405 35.62 13.26 -18.47
N SER A 406 36.11 12.23 -19.16
CA SER A 406 36.66 11.03 -18.54
C SER A 406 37.76 10.45 -19.42
N TYR A 407 38.61 9.61 -18.85
CA TYR A 407 39.66 8.95 -19.64
C TYR A 407 39.05 8.01 -20.69
N LEU A 408 37.99 7.27 -20.33
CA LEU A 408 37.27 6.41 -21.26
C LEU A 408 36.74 7.19 -22.47
N LEU A 409 36.05 8.32 -22.23
CA LEU A 409 35.49 9.13 -23.30
C LEU A 409 36.59 9.79 -24.14
N TYR A 410 37.73 10.14 -23.53
CA TYR A 410 38.92 10.56 -24.27
C TYR A 410 39.37 9.47 -25.24
N GLN A 411 39.52 8.22 -24.78
CA GLN A 411 39.95 7.12 -25.64
C GLN A 411 38.99 6.88 -26.79
N GLU A 412 37.67 6.90 -26.53
CA GLU A 412 36.65 6.77 -27.57
C GLU A 412 36.79 7.86 -28.64
N ILE A 413 36.86 9.12 -28.22
CA ILE A 413 37.01 10.24 -29.16
C ILE A 413 38.34 10.13 -29.91
N TYR A 414 39.44 9.86 -29.19
CA TYR A 414 40.78 9.80 -29.75
C TYR A 414 40.93 8.71 -30.81
N ASN A 415 40.33 7.53 -30.58
CA ASN A 415 40.37 6.40 -31.51
C ASN A 415 39.61 6.69 -32.81
N ASP A 416 38.54 7.47 -32.73
CA ASP A 416 37.70 7.84 -33.88
C ASP A 416 38.30 9.02 -34.70
N LEU A 417 39.32 9.72 -34.20
CA LEU A 417 40.02 10.75 -34.98
C LEU A 417 40.89 10.10 -36.06
N THR A 418 40.78 10.59 -37.30
CA THR A 418 41.39 9.93 -38.47
C THR A 418 42.82 10.40 -38.75
N THR A 419 43.20 11.59 -38.30
CA THR A 419 44.53 12.16 -38.59
C THR A 419 45.37 12.38 -37.34
N ASN A 420 46.70 12.23 -37.46
CA ASN A 420 47.63 12.50 -36.37
C ASN A 420 47.54 13.96 -35.89
N SER A 421 47.35 14.91 -36.80
CA SER A 421 47.18 16.33 -36.44
C SER A 421 45.95 16.57 -35.55
N GLN A 422 44.82 15.93 -35.84
CA GLN A 422 43.62 16.00 -34.98
C GLN A 422 43.87 15.37 -33.62
N LYS A 423 44.51 14.18 -33.59
CA LYS A 423 44.86 13.47 -32.36
C LYS A 423 45.78 14.29 -31.46
N GLU A 424 46.82 14.89 -32.02
CA GLU A 424 47.76 15.76 -31.32
C GLU A 424 47.06 17.02 -30.77
N SER A 425 46.25 17.68 -31.59
CA SER A 425 45.48 18.85 -31.20
C SER A 425 44.54 18.55 -30.03
N PHE A 426 43.77 17.46 -30.14
CA PHE A 426 42.84 17.03 -29.08
C PHE A 426 43.60 16.66 -27.80
N ARG A 427 44.68 15.87 -27.89
CA ARG A 427 45.52 15.54 -26.72
C ARG A 427 46.07 16.80 -26.05
N LYS A 428 46.51 17.79 -26.82
CA LYS A 428 47.01 19.07 -26.29
C LYS A 428 45.92 19.86 -25.56
N GLU A 429 44.72 19.96 -26.13
CA GLU A 429 43.56 20.60 -25.49
C GLU A 429 43.25 19.93 -24.14
N VAL A 430 43.18 18.60 -24.14
CA VAL A 430 42.88 17.78 -22.97
C VAL A 430 43.96 17.92 -21.89
N LEU A 431 45.24 17.92 -22.27
CA LEU A 431 46.36 18.19 -21.36
C LEU A 431 46.36 19.62 -20.81
N GLY A 432 45.79 20.58 -21.55
CA GLY A 432 45.62 21.97 -21.10
C GLY A 432 44.53 22.17 -20.04
N ARG A 433 43.60 21.22 -19.86
CA ARG A 433 42.57 21.32 -18.82
C ARG A 433 43.18 21.37 -17.42
N GLY A 434 42.83 22.38 -16.62
CA GLY A 434 43.32 22.52 -15.25
C GLY A 434 42.59 21.61 -14.29
N ILE A 435 43.29 21.08 -13.29
CA ILE A 435 42.68 20.39 -12.14
C ILE A 435 42.35 21.45 -11.08
N ARG A 436 41.07 21.64 -10.78
CA ARG A 436 40.59 22.55 -9.72
C ARG A 436 39.83 21.73 -8.69
N ARG A 437 40.20 21.82 -7.41
CA ARG A 437 39.62 20.95 -6.37
C ARG A 437 38.21 21.36 -5.97
N ASP A 438 37.89 22.64 -6.13
CA ASP A 438 36.64 23.29 -5.79
C ASP A 438 35.61 23.28 -6.93
N SER A 439 35.96 22.69 -8.09
CA SER A 439 35.05 22.60 -9.22
C SER A 439 34.22 21.32 -9.20
N ALA A 440 33.00 21.40 -9.75
CA ALA A 440 32.09 20.26 -9.83
C ALA A 440 32.63 19.11 -10.69
N ASP A 441 33.57 19.39 -11.60
CA ASP A 441 34.21 18.42 -12.48
C ASP A 441 35.55 17.87 -11.93
N TYR A 442 35.94 18.18 -10.69
CA TYR A 442 37.23 17.77 -10.13
C TYR A 442 37.52 16.27 -10.29
N ALA A 443 36.57 15.42 -9.90
CA ALA A 443 36.70 13.96 -10.00
C ALA A 443 36.82 13.48 -11.46
N MET A 444 36.08 14.12 -12.38
CA MET A 444 36.05 13.82 -13.80
C MET A 444 37.37 14.19 -14.50
N VAL A 445 37.90 15.38 -14.18
CA VAL A 445 39.19 15.83 -14.70
C VAL A 445 40.34 15.00 -14.11
N LEU A 446 40.27 14.59 -12.84
CA LEU A 446 41.26 13.67 -12.26
C LEU A 446 41.31 12.33 -12.99
N ASP A 447 40.14 11.71 -13.22
CA ASP A 447 40.02 10.46 -13.98
C ASP A 447 40.71 10.58 -15.35
N LEU A 448 40.36 11.63 -16.10
CA LEU A 448 40.96 11.94 -17.38
C LEU A 448 42.49 12.12 -17.30
N LYS A 449 42.98 12.89 -16.34
CA LYS A 449 44.42 13.20 -16.22
C LYS A 449 45.23 11.99 -15.79
N PHE A 450 44.71 11.19 -14.85
CA PHE A 450 45.43 10.02 -14.35
C PHE A 450 45.56 8.96 -15.43
N GLY A 451 44.50 8.72 -16.22
CA GLY A 451 44.60 7.83 -17.38
C GLY A 451 45.66 8.30 -18.39
N LEU A 452 45.67 9.59 -18.74
CA LEU A 452 46.65 10.16 -19.68
C LEU A 452 48.10 10.11 -19.18
N TRP A 453 48.32 10.35 -17.88
CA TRP A 453 49.64 10.27 -17.28
C TRP A 453 50.10 8.83 -17.14
N ALA A 454 49.18 7.89 -16.87
CA ALA A 454 49.48 6.47 -16.83
C ALA A 454 49.93 5.93 -18.20
N GLU A 455 49.34 6.40 -19.31
CA GLU A 455 49.80 6.05 -20.68
C GLU A 455 51.27 6.38 -20.93
N THR A 456 51.76 7.45 -20.31
CA THR A 456 53.15 7.92 -20.45
C THR A 456 54.01 7.57 -19.23
N GLU A 457 53.51 6.70 -18.34
CA GLU A 457 54.19 6.30 -17.10
C GLU A 457 54.64 7.49 -16.23
N ASP A 458 53.90 8.61 -16.27
CA ASP A 458 54.19 9.82 -15.51
C ASP A 458 53.60 9.70 -14.09
N TRP A 459 54.09 8.68 -13.37
CA TRP A 459 53.62 8.30 -12.04
C TRP A 459 53.81 9.41 -11.00
N GLY A 460 54.87 10.22 -11.15
CA GLY A 460 55.13 11.38 -10.30
C GLY A 460 53.97 12.38 -10.30
N LYS A 461 53.39 12.69 -11.47
CA LYS A 461 52.23 13.61 -11.54
C LYS A 461 50.98 13.04 -10.90
N ILE A 462 50.72 11.73 -11.03
CA ILE A 462 49.59 11.08 -10.37
C ILE A 462 49.80 11.14 -8.85
N LEU A 463 50.99 10.77 -8.37
CA LEU A 463 51.37 10.79 -6.97
C LEU A 463 51.25 12.20 -6.37
N ASP A 464 51.73 13.23 -7.05
CA ASP A 464 51.62 14.64 -6.62
C ASP A 464 50.18 15.11 -6.42
N LYS A 465 49.24 14.53 -7.16
CA LYS A 465 47.81 14.87 -7.10
C LYS A 465 47.00 14.00 -6.14
N LEU A 466 47.62 13.02 -5.47
CA LEU A 466 47.03 12.30 -4.35
C LEU A 466 47.05 13.18 -3.09
N VAL A 467 45.90 13.79 -2.79
CA VAL A 467 45.77 14.86 -1.79
C VAL A 467 44.45 14.82 -1.01
N ASP A 468 43.53 13.94 -1.40
CA ASP A 468 42.22 13.74 -0.78
C ASP A 468 41.63 12.37 -1.19
N TYR A 469 40.42 12.08 -0.73
CA TYR A 469 39.75 10.80 -1.00
C TYR A 469 39.27 10.65 -2.44
N ILE A 470 38.95 11.75 -3.13
CA ILE A 470 38.53 11.70 -4.53
C ILE A 470 39.72 11.31 -5.41
N SER A 471 40.87 11.96 -5.19
CA SER A 471 42.11 11.61 -5.88
C SER A 471 42.57 10.19 -5.56
N LEU A 472 42.42 9.71 -4.32
CA LEU A 472 42.69 8.31 -3.99
C LEU A 472 41.81 7.35 -4.79
N LEU A 473 40.49 7.58 -4.81
CA LEU A 473 39.55 6.75 -5.55
C LEU A 473 39.90 6.69 -7.04
N LYS A 474 40.29 7.82 -7.64
CA LYS A 474 40.73 7.86 -9.04
C LYS A 474 42.10 7.23 -9.27
N ALA A 475 42.97 7.20 -8.27
CA ALA A 475 44.28 6.58 -8.36
C ALA A 475 44.28 5.06 -8.11
N GLU A 476 43.19 4.50 -7.56
CA GLU A 476 43.12 3.10 -7.15
C GLU A 476 43.65 2.11 -8.23
N PRO A 477 43.27 2.23 -9.52
CA PRO A 477 43.77 1.33 -10.57
C PRO A 477 45.29 1.39 -10.77
N TYR A 478 45.92 2.49 -10.32
CA TYR A 478 47.34 2.79 -10.55
C TYR A 478 48.21 2.55 -9.31
N LEU A 479 47.64 2.26 -8.14
CA LEU A 479 48.38 2.22 -6.87
C LEU A 479 49.56 1.23 -6.85
N LYS A 480 49.44 0.09 -7.53
CA LYS A 480 50.57 -0.86 -7.67
C LYS A 480 51.76 -0.23 -8.39
N TYR A 481 51.51 0.57 -9.43
CA TYR A 481 52.56 1.26 -10.17
C TYR A 481 53.14 2.42 -9.35
N LEU A 482 52.29 3.14 -8.62
CA LEU A 482 52.74 4.19 -7.70
C LEU A 482 53.63 3.63 -6.58
N PHE A 483 53.31 2.44 -6.06
CA PHE A 483 54.13 1.73 -5.08
C PHE A 483 55.50 1.37 -5.65
N LEU A 484 55.55 0.86 -6.89
CA LEU A 484 56.82 0.52 -7.55
C LEU A 484 57.64 1.77 -7.89
N PHE A 485 56.99 2.91 -8.10
CA PHE A 485 57.64 4.18 -8.42
C PHE A 485 58.27 4.85 -7.17
N ASP A 486 57.48 5.03 -6.10
CA ASP A 486 57.95 5.62 -4.84
C ASP A 486 57.05 5.15 -3.67
N ASP A 487 57.41 4.01 -3.08
CA ASP A 487 56.66 3.37 -2.00
C ASP A 487 56.59 4.26 -0.74
N GLY A 488 57.67 4.95 -0.41
CA GLY A 488 57.78 5.81 0.78
C GLY A 488 56.90 7.06 0.69
N LEU A 489 56.91 7.75 -0.45
CA LEU A 489 56.05 8.90 -0.68
C LEU A 489 54.59 8.49 -0.79
N LEU A 490 54.29 7.37 -1.45
CA LEU A 490 52.93 6.82 -1.48
C LEU A 490 52.42 6.52 -0.07
N LEU A 491 53.20 5.85 0.77
CA LEU A 491 52.81 5.54 2.15
C LEU A 491 52.53 6.82 2.95
N LYS A 492 53.39 7.83 2.80
CA LYS A 492 53.20 9.15 3.44
C LYS A 492 51.89 9.80 2.97
N LYS A 493 51.58 9.74 1.69
CA LYS A 493 50.35 10.31 1.13
C LYS A 493 49.11 9.59 1.66
N LEU A 494 49.11 8.26 1.61
CA LEU A 494 48.02 7.41 2.06
C LEU A 494 47.74 7.52 3.56
N LEU A 495 48.76 7.73 4.41
CA LEU A 495 48.59 7.77 5.86
C LEU A 495 48.48 9.18 6.45
N ILE A 496 48.92 10.20 5.73
CA ILE A 496 49.06 11.56 6.27
C ILE A 496 48.34 12.58 5.39
N GLU A 497 48.76 12.72 4.12
CA GLU A 497 48.38 13.88 3.30
C GLU A 497 46.91 13.84 2.85
N ILE A 498 46.34 12.67 2.55
CA ILE A 498 44.93 12.57 2.13
C ILE A 498 43.93 12.82 3.27
N HIS A 499 44.42 12.84 4.53
CA HIS A 499 43.61 13.01 5.73
C HIS A 499 43.71 14.41 6.36
N SER A 500 44.61 15.26 5.87
CA SER A 500 44.79 16.61 6.40
C SER A 500 43.70 17.53 5.86
N SER A 501 42.66 17.76 6.68
CA SER A 501 41.63 18.82 6.62
C SER A 501 40.95 19.04 5.26
N TYR A 502 39.63 18.79 5.19
CA TYR A 502 38.69 19.06 4.08
C TYR A 502 38.28 17.89 3.16
N SER A 503 38.67 16.63 3.41
CA SER A 503 38.08 15.48 2.72
C SER A 503 36.67 15.15 3.26
N TYR A 504 35.68 15.05 2.36
CA TYR A 504 34.32 14.61 2.68
C TYR A 504 34.37 13.29 3.46
N ARG A 505 33.72 13.24 4.63
CA ARG A 505 33.70 12.06 5.53
C ARG A 505 32.77 10.95 5.07
N ASP A 506 31.97 11.19 4.04
CA ASP A 506 31.14 10.16 3.45
C ASP A 506 32.07 9.08 2.87
N ASN A 507 31.86 7.82 3.26
CA ASN A 507 32.68 6.64 2.93
C ASN A 507 34.04 6.54 3.66
N PHE A 508 34.24 7.21 4.80
CA PHE A 508 35.48 7.06 5.58
C PHE A 508 35.78 5.60 5.96
N ASP A 509 34.76 4.84 6.36
CA ASP A 509 34.94 3.44 6.79
C ASP A 509 35.39 2.56 5.62
N ASP A 510 34.79 2.72 4.43
CA ASP A 510 35.19 1.99 3.23
C ASP A 510 36.63 2.32 2.82
N ILE A 511 37.02 3.59 2.91
CA ILE A 511 38.38 4.04 2.62
C ILE A 511 39.36 3.49 3.65
N LEU A 512 39.00 3.50 4.93
CA LEU A 512 39.84 2.94 5.98
C LEU A 512 40.05 1.44 5.78
N GLU A 513 38.99 0.71 5.47
CA GLU A 513 39.07 -0.73 5.18
C GLU A 513 39.93 -1.01 3.95
N PHE A 514 39.75 -0.22 2.90
CA PHE A 514 40.62 -0.26 1.73
C PHE A 514 42.10 -0.02 2.10
N LEU A 515 42.39 1.03 2.87
CA LEU A 515 43.75 1.37 3.30
C LEU A 515 44.37 0.27 4.15
N LYS A 516 43.62 -0.30 5.11
CA LYS A 516 44.07 -1.45 5.92
C LYS A 516 44.51 -2.61 5.02
N ARG A 517 43.65 -3.02 4.09
CA ARG A 517 43.91 -4.14 3.17
C ARG A 517 45.09 -3.86 2.24
N PHE A 518 45.18 -2.65 1.68
CA PHE A 518 46.27 -2.29 0.79
C PHE A 518 47.60 -2.20 1.56
N ILE A 519 47.62 -1.52 2.69
CA ILE A 519 48.86 -1.24 3.42
C ILE A 519 49.43 -2.51 4.07
N THR A 520 48.59 -3.35 4.69
CA THR A 520 49.04 -4.64 5.26
C THR A 520 49.57 -5.61 4.21
N LYS A 521 49.10 -5.49 2.96
CA LYS A 521 49.57 -6.31 1.84
C LYS A 521 50.93 -5.88 1.29
N TYR A 522 51.20 -4.57 1.22
CA TYR A 522 52.36 -4.03 0.50
C TYR A 522 53.45 -3.42 1.39
N TYR A 523 53.15 -3.12 2.65
CA TYR A 523 54.09 -2.52 3.58
C TYR A 523 54.26 -3.37 4.83
N THR A 524 55.39 -3.20 5.50
CA THR A 524 55.67 -3.85 6.78
C THR A 524 55.19 -2.99 7.95
N LYS A 525 54.94 -3.64 9.10
CA LYS A 525 54.61 -2.98 10.37
C LYS A 525 55.65 -1.93 10.76
N ASP A 526 56.93 -2.16 10.48
CA ASP A 526 58.00 -1.21 10.78
C ASP A 526 57.92 0.05 9.89
N GLN A 527 57.73 -0.10 8.57
CA GLN A 527 57.56 1.04 7.66
C GLN A 527 56.38 1.94 8.07
N VAL A 528 55.25 1.34 8.46
CA VAL A 528 54.08 2.09 8.95
C VAL A 528 54.38 2.77 10.29
N SER A 529 55.06 2.08 11.21
CA SER A 529 55.43 2.62 12.53
C SER A 529 56.40 3.81 12.44
N GLN A 530 57.29 3.80 11.45
CA GLN A 530 58.21 4.91 11.19
C GLN A 530 57.49 6.21 10.77
N MET A 531 56.27 6.11 10.21
CA MET A 531 55.47 7.29 9.84
C MET A 531 54.87 7.99 11.05
N ASP A 532 54.54 7.27 12.13
CA ASP A 532 54.03 7.85 13.39
C ASP A 532 55.09 8.68 14.13
N LYS A 533 56.38 8.28 14.02
CA LYS A 533 57.52 8.91 14.70
C LYS A 533 57.95 10.25 14.10
N ARG A 534 57.45 10.62 12.92
CA ARG A 534 57.77 11.91 12.27
C ARG A 534 56.82 12.97 12.83
N ASN A 535 57.37 13.96 13.57
CA ASN A 535 56.69 15.02 14.35
C ASN A 535 55.65 15.93 13.62
N PHE A 536 55.16 15.55 12.44
CA PHE A 536 54.29 16.35 11.56
C PHE A 536 52.92 15.71 11.28
N THR A 537 52.51 14.70 12.05
CA THR A 537 51.21 14.03 11.88
C THR A 537 50.09 14.70 12.67
N SER A 538 48.99 15.02 11.98
CA SER A 538 47.75 15.49 12.63
C SER A 538 47.15 14.41 13.54
N TYR A 539 46.29 14.80 14.49
CA TYR A 539 45.58 13.84 15.35
C TYR A 539 44.83 12.76 14.54
N SER A 540 44.16 13.17 13.45
CA SER A 540 43.45 12.27 12.55
C SER A 540 44.39 11.26 11.88
N SER A 541 45.52 11.73 11.36
CA SER A 541 46.52 10.86 10.72
C SER A 541 47.09 9.84 11.72
N ARG A 542 47.39 10.25 12.96
CA ARG A 542 47.88 9.32 14.00
C ARG A 542 46.86 8.24 14.35
N ASN A 543 45.58 8.60 14.43
CA ASN A 543 44.53 7.61 14.70
C ASN A 543 44.44 6.59 13.58
N ILE A 544 44.52 7.02 12.31
CA ILE A 544 44.49 6.12 11.15
C ILE A 544 45.70 5.19 11.15
N ILE A 545 46.89 5.74 11.39
CA ILE A 545 48.12 4.94 11.51
C ILE A 545 47.97 3.88 12.61
N LYS A 546 47.47 4.25 13.80
CA LYS A 546 47.22 3.30 14.89
C LYS A 546 46.21 2.22 14.51
N MET A 547 45.10 2.60 13.88
CA MET A 547 44.08 1.65 13.44
C MET A 547 44.66 0.65 12.44
N ILE A 548 45.54 1.08 11.53
CA ILE A 548 46.20 0.19 10.57
C ILE A 548 47.28 -0.66 11.25
N LEU A 549 48.05 -0.12 12.19
CA LEU A 549 49.06 -0.87 12.96
C LEU A 549 48.45 -2.03 13.76
N ASN A 550 47.20 -1.89 14.22
CA ASN A 550 46.47 -2.95 14.92
C ASN A 550 46.04 -4.10 14.01
N GLU A 551 46.08 -3.93 12.69
CA GLU A 551 45.77 -4.98 11.70
C GLU A 551 47.01 -5.81 11.33
N PHE A 552 48.21 -5.36 11.71
CA PHE A 552 49.41 -6.17 11.57
C PHE A 552 49.53 -7.09 12.77
N ASP A 553 49.44 -8.41 12.53
CA ASP A 553 49.72 -9.44 13.53
C ASP A 553 51.03 -9.20 14.33
#